data_AF-A0A9E1VYE4-F1
#
_entry.id   AF-A0A9E1VYE4-F1
#
_cell.length_a   1.000
_cell.length_b   1.000
_cell.length_c   1.000
_cell.angle_alpha   90.00
_cell.angle_beta   90.00
_cell.angle_gamma   90.00
#
_symmetry.space_group_name_H-M   'P 1'
#
loop_
_entity.id
_entity.type
_entity.pdbx_description
1 polymer ?
#
loop_
_entity_poly.entity_id
_entity_poly.type
_entity_poly.pdbx_seq_one_letter_code
_entity_poly.pdbx_strand_id
1 'polypeptide(L)' 'MEKLEAVQKVLRFSTSTREWCEGDYSIYFDDFDEQNVDDYNSGGYGDLADEIIERGIEEGLIEENEIE' A
#
# COMPACT_ATOMS: atom_id res chain seq x y z
N MET A 1 -5.64 11.54 4.42
CA MET A 1 -4.61 11.11 3.46
C MET A 1 -5.29 10.14 2.54
N GLU A 2 -5.19 10.37 1.23
CA GLU A 2 -5.76 9.44 0.25
C GLU A 2 -5.04 8.10 0.27
N LYS A 3 -5.75 7.03 -0.06
CA LYS A 3 -5.25 5.65 0.01
C LYS A 3 -3.97 5.44 -0.80
N LEU A 4 -3.90 5.99 -2.02
CA LEU A 4 -2.70 5.94 -2.86
C LEU A 4 -1.50 6.61 -2.18
N GLU A 5 -1.71 7.77 -1.56
CA GLU A 5 -0.65 8.50 -0.86
C GLU A 5 -0.13 7.68 0.33
N ALA A 6 -1.03 7.03 1.08
CA ALA A 6 -0.69 6.15 2.19
C ALA A 6 0.17 4.97 1.71
N VAL A 7 -0.27 4.23 0.70
CA VAL A 7 0.49 3.12 0.09
C VAL A 7 1.88 3.59 -0.34
N GLN A 8 1.96 4.70 -1.10
CA GLN A 8 3.22 5.23 -1.58
C GLN A 8 4.15 5.68 -0.44
N LYS A 9 3.59 6.23 0.65
CA LYS A 9 4.37 6.58 1.84
C LYS A 9 4.96 5.33 2.48
N VAL A 10 4.18 4.27 2.69
CA VAL A 10 4.69 3.01 3.25
C VAL A 10 5.80 2.44 2.37
N LEU A 11 5.57 2.29 1.06
CA LEU A 11 6.55 1.68 0.16
C LEU A 11 7.84 2.50 0.02
N ARG A 12 7.81 3.82 0.25
CA ARG A 12 9.00 4.67 0.28
C ARG A 12 9.85 4.47 1.53
N PHE A 13 9.23 4.22 2.69
CA PHE A 13 9.92 4.22 3.98
C PHE A 13 10.11 2.82 4.58
N SER A 14 9.25 1.86 4.25
CA SER A 14 9.39 0.44 4.62
C SER A 14 10.03 -0.34 3.47
N THR A 15 11.32 -0.63 3.61
CA THR A 15 11.99 -1.54 2.65
C THR A 15 11.42 -2.96 2.75
N SER A 16 11.09 -3.43 3.96
CA SER A 16 10.52 -4.75 4.19
C SER A 16 9.19 -4.94 3.48
N THR A 17 8.29 -3.95 3.55
CA THR A 17 6.99 -4.03 2.88
C THR A 17 7.16 -3.97 1.35
N ARG A 18 8.08 -3.15 0.85
CA ARG A 18 8.39 -3.10 -0.59
C ARG A 18 8.97 -4.42 -1.11
N GLU A 19 9.94 -5.01 -0.42
CA GLU A 19 10.51 -6.31 -0.80
C GLU A 19 9.45 -7.43 -0.77
N TRP A 20 8.49 -7.37 0.16
CA TRP A 20 7.36 -8.28 0.22
C TRP A 20 6.42 -8.14 -0.98
N CYS A 21 6.06 -6.92 -1.39
CA CYS A 21 5.25 -6.68 -2.59
C CYS A 21 5.95 -7.21 -3.85
N GLU A 22 7.24 -6.89 -4.03
CA GLU A 22 8.02 -7.30 -5.19
C GLU A 22 8.23 -8.83 -5.22
N GLY A 23 8.46 -9.45 -4.07
CA GLY A 23 8.75 -10.88 -3.96
C GLY A 23 7.53 -11.79 -4.09
N ASP A 24 6.45 -11.50 -3.36
CA ASP A 24 5.29 -12.38 -3.28
C ASP A 24 4.27 -12.11 -4.40
N TYR A 25 4.20 -10.86 -4.89
CA TYR A 25 3.18 -10.43 -5.84
C TYR A 25 3.74 -9.97 -7.18
N SER A 26 5.06 -9.74 -7.29
CA SER A 26 5.66 -9.09 -8.47
C SER A 26 5.03 -7.72 -8.79
N ILE A 27 4.65 -6.99 -7.74
CA ILE A 27 4.07 -5.64 -7.82
C ILE A 27 5.09 -4.64 -7.27
N TYR A 28 5.29 -3.56 -8.03
CA TYR A 28 6.25 -2.50 -7.77
C TYR A 28 5.56 -1.19 -7.38
N PHE A 29 6.35 -0.25 -6.86
CA PHE A 29 5.87 1.06 -6.42
C PHE A 29 5.00 1.78 -7.47
N ASP A 30 5.44 1.76 -8.73
CA ASP A 30 4.77 2.47 -9.83
C ASP A 30 3.53 1.75 -10.38
N ASP A 31 3.25 0.53 -9.92
CA ASP A 31 2.06 -0.21 -10.35
C ASP A 31 0.80 0.27 -9.62
N PHE A 32 0.92 1.01 -8.51
CA PHE A 32 -0.22 1.55 -7.77
C PHE A 32 -0.67 2.90 -8.36
N ASP A 33 -1.96 3.02 -8.60
CA ASP A 33 -2.61 4.24 -9.07
C ASP A 33 -3.96 4.47 -8.38
N GLU A 34 -4.54 5.65 -8.60
CA GLU A 34 -5.80 6.09 -7.98
C GLU A 34 -7.00 5.20 -8.30
N GLN A 35 -6.96 4.42 -9.39
CA GLN A 35 -8.05 3.51 -9.77
C GLN A 35 -7.85 2.14 -9.14
N ASN A 36 -6.63 1.61 -9.13
CA ASN A 36 -6.39 0.24 -8.70
C ASN A 36 -6.30 0.07 -7.18
N VAL A 37 -5.92 1.11 -6.43
CA VAL A 37 -5.91 1.05 -4.95
C VAL A 37 -7.31 0.97 -4.35
N ASP A 38 -8.32 1.42 -5.09
CA ASP A 38 -9.73 1.37 -4.68
C ASP A 38 -10.52 0.27 -5.43
N ASP A 39 -9.87 -0.48 -6.34
CA ASP A 39 -10.48 -1.61 -7.02
C ASP A 39 -10.28 -2.90 -6.22
N TYR A 40 -11.37 -3.38 -5.64
CA TYR A 40 -11.44 -4.64 -4.88
C TYR A 40 -11.89 -5.83 -5.74
N ASN A 41 -12.03 -5.66 -7.05
CA ASN A 41 -12.31 -6.76 -7.96
C ASN A 41 -11.03 -7.51 -8.33
N SER A 42 -11.19 -8.68 -8.96
CA SER A 42 -10.06 -9.47 -9.44
C SER A 42 -9.23 -8.68 -10.46
N GLY A 43 -7.97 -8.43 -10.13
CA GLY A 43 -7.03 -7.63 -10.92
C GLY A 43 -6.80 -6.21 -10.40
N GLY A 44 -7.62 -5.75 -9.44
CA GLY A 44 -7.35 -4.54 -8.66
C GLY A 44 -6.46 -4.83 -7.45
N TYR A 45 -6.00 -3.77 -6.79
CA TYR A 45 -5.07 -3.81 -5.66
C TYR A 45 -5.69 -3.35 -4.35
N GLY A 46 -7.02 -3.27 -4.25
CA GLY A 46 -7.73 -2.83 -3.05
C GLY A 46 -7.28 -3.54 -1.77
N ASP A 47 -7.34 -4.88 -1.77
CA ASP A 47 -6.94 -5.71 -0.62
C ASP A 47 -5.44 -5.60 -0.33
N LEU A 48 -4.60 -5.53 -1.35
CA LEU A 48 -3.16 -5.41 -1.19
C LEU A 48 -2.77 -4.04 -0.62
N ALA A 49 -3.43 -2.98 -1.08
CA ALA A 49 -3.25 -1.62 -0.60
C ALA A 49 -3.63 -1.50 0.88
N ASP A 50 -4.71 -2.16 1.31
CA ASP A 50 -5.11 -2.20 2.73
C ASP A 50 -4.04 -2.88 3.59
N GLU A 51 -3.53 -4.04 3.17
CA GLU A 51 -2.47 -4.76 3.89
C GLU A 51 -1.15 -3.95 3.95
N ILE A 52 -0.78 -3.25 2.88
CA ILE A 52 0.40 -2.35 2.89
C ILE A 52 0.21 -1.25 3.93
N ILE A 53 -0.98 -0.66 3.98
CA ILE A 53 -1.32 0.40 4.93
C ILE A 53 -1.28 -0.13 6.36
N GLU A 54 -1.87 -1.29 6.64
CA GLU A 54 -1.86 -1.92 7.97
C GLU A 54 -0.43 -2.14 8.45
N ARG A 55 0.46 -2.67 7.60
CA ARG A 55 1.89 -2.81 7.93
C ARG A 55 2.55 -1.46 8.20
N GLY A 56 2.19 -0.43 7.42
CA GLY A 56 2.64 0.94 7.66
C GLY A 56 2.24 1.48 9.03
N ILE A 57 1.03 1.14 9.51
CA ILE A 57 0.55 1.50 10.84
C ILE A 57 1.32 0.72 11.92
N GLU A 58 1.52 -0.59 11.73
CA GLU A 58 2.30 -1.43 12.66
C GLU A 58 3.77 -0.97 12.79
N GLU A 59 4.36 -0.49 11.69
CA GLU A 59 5.71 0.09 11.66
C GLU A 59 5.77 1.54 12.17
N GLY A 60 4.62 2.17 12.44
CA GLY A 60 4.52 3.55 12.90
C GLY A 60 4.87 4.60 11.83
N LEU A 61 4.72 4.24 10.55
CA LEU A 61 4.92 5.14 9.41
C LEU A 61 3.69 5.99 9.10
N ILE A 62 2.51 5.51 9.50
CA ILE A 62 1.21 6.18 9.34
C ILE A 62 0.43 6.00 10.65
N GLU A 63 -0.27 7.04 11.09
CA GLU A 63 -1.26 6.91 12.17
C GLU A 63 -2.63 6.50 11.59
N GLU A 64 -3.36 5.61 12.25
CA GLU A 64 -4.65 5.07 11.77
C GLU A 64 -5.67 6.17 11.42
N ASN A 65 -5.65 7.29 12.13
CA ASN A 65 -6.54 8.44 11.92
C ASN A 65 -6.06 9.42 10.84
N GLU A 66 -4.90 9.18 10.20
CA GLU A 66 -4.42 10.01 9.08
C GLU A 66 -5.07 9.62 7.74
N ILE A 67 -5.72 8.46 7.65
CA ILE A 67 -6.31 7.91 6.42
C ILE A 67 -7.79 8.28 6.33
N GLU A 68 -8.22 8.73 5.15
CA GLU A 68 -9.60 9.20 4.88
C GLU A 68 -10.55 8.10 4.44
#